data_AF-A0A7V5P4W0-F1
#
_entry.id   AF-A0A7V5P4W0-F1
#
_cell.length_a   1.000
_cell.length_b   1.000
_cell.length_c   1.000
_cell.angle_alpha   90.00
_cell.angle_beta   90.00
_cell.angle_gamma   90.00
#
_symmetry.space_group_name_H-M   'P 1'
#
loop_
_entity.id
_entity.type
_entity.pdbx_description
1 polymer ?
#
loop_
_entity_poly.entity_id
_entity_poly.type
_entity_poly.pdbx_seq_one_letter_code
_entity_poly.pdbx_strand_id
1 'polypeptide(L)'
;KEYIGEYEYPEKDEFTGEYRMVKTQRYIETIGDVKHDIILRPESPLMGMGDGIYRVEKDSLFVMGDNRDNSADSRFWGLVPLKHVKGRAMFIWWSWGGGQGILFNRMFKWIK
;
A
#
# COMPACT_ATOMS: atom_id res chain seq x y z
N LYS A 1 -14.64 -6.53 10.58
CA LYS A 1 -14.49 -5.12 10.13
C LYS A 1 -15.70 -4.34 10.62
N GLU A 2 -15.51 -3.15 11.16
CA GLU A 2 -16.57 -2.24 11.63
C GLU A 2 -16.65 -1.04 10.68
N TYR A 3 -17.83 -0.73 10.14
CA TYR A 3 -18.02 0.40 9.23
C TYR A 3 -18.04 1.72 10.01
N ILE A 4 -17.23 2.68 9.56
CA ILE A 4 -17.11 4.00 10.21
C ILE A 4 -17.87 5.07 9.42
N GLY A 5 -17.92 4.96 8.09
CA GLY A 5 -18.60 5.94 7.25
C GLY A 5 -18.01 6.07 5.85
N GLU A 6 -18.59 6.98 5.07
CA GLU A 6 -18.04 7.42 3.80
C GLU A 6 -16.75 8.23 4.04
N TYR A 7 -15.79 8.09 3.13
CA TYR A 7 -14.53 8.82 3.15
C TYR A 7 -14.19 9.30 1.75
N GLU A 8 -13.66 10.52 1.65
CA GLU A 8 -13.25 11.12 0.38
C GLU A 8 -11.82 11.62 0.50
N TYR A 9 -11.01 11.38 -0.54
CA TYR A 9 -9.64 11.89 -0.61
C TYR A 9 -9.22 12.21 -2.05
N PRO A 10 -8.28 13.15 -2.23
CA PRO A 10 -7.68 13.41 -3.53
C PRO A 10 -6.68 12.31 -3.89
N GLU A 11 -6.86 11.70 -5.05
CA GLU A 11 -5.92 10.77 -5.65
C GLU A 11 -5.32 11.42 -6.90
N LYS A 12 -3.99 11.31 -7.04
CA LYS A 12 -3.29 11.76 -8.24
C LYS A 12 -3.21 10.59 -9.23
N ASP A 13 -3.70 10.79 -10.44
CA ASP A 13 -3.54 9.84 -11.53
C ASP A 13 -2.06 9.76 -11.92
N GLU A 14 -1.51 8.55 -11.96
CA GLU A 14 -0.08 8.32 -12.22
C GLU A 14 0.32 8.58 -13.69
N PHE A 15 -0.63 8.52 -14.62
CA PHE A 15 -0.39 8.70 -16.05
C PHE A 15 -0.62 10.14 -16.50
N THR A 16 -1.72 10.76 -16.06
CA THR A 16 -2.07 12.14 -16.45
C THR A 16 -1.51 13.18 -15.49
N GLY A 17 -1.24 12.79 -14.25
CA GLY A 17 -0.81 13.70 -13.18
C GLY A 17 -1.94 14.57 -12.61
N GLU A 18 -3.18 14.40 -13.08
CA GLU A 18 -4.34 15.13 -12.61
C GLU A 18 -4.86 14.56 -11.29
N TYR A 19 -5.53 15.41 -10.50
CA TYR A 19 -6.16 14.99 -9.25
C TYR A 19 -7.64 14.71 -9.47
N ARG A 20 -8.11 13.59 -8.93
CA ARG A 20 -9.54 13.27 -8.83
C ARG A 20 -9.94 13.01 -7.38
N MET A 21 -11.18 13.34 -7.05
CA MET A 21 -11.75 12.99 -5.74
C MET A 21 -12.31 11.56 -5.80
N VAL A 22 -11.81 10.70 -4.93
CA VAL A 22 -12.27 9.31 -4.82
C VAL A 22 -13.14 9.16 -3.59
N LYS A 23 -14.36 8.65 -3.77
CA LYS A 23 -15.26 8.26 -2.68
C LYS A 23 -15.05 6.79 -2.33
N THR A 24 -14.99 6.49 -1.06
CA THR A 24 -14.66 5.16 -0.52
C THR A 24 -15.38 4.95 0.80
N GLN A 25 -15.40 3.73 1.30
CA GLN A 25 -15.94 3.39 2.61
C GLN A 25 -14.80 3.14 3.59
N ARG A 26 -14.84 3.75 4.77
CA ARG A 26 -13.83 3.59 5.83
C ARG A 26 -14.29 2.58 6.87
N TYR A 27 -13.36 1.73 7.30
CA TYR A 27 -13.60 0.69 8.29
C TYR A 27 -12.47 0.63 9.31
N ILE A 28 -12.78 0.09 10.49
CA ILE A 28 -11.77 -0.44 11.41
C ILE A 28 -11.75 -1.95 11.28
N GLU A 29 -10.60 -2.50 10.92
CA GLU A 29 -10.34 -3.94 10.90
C GLU A 29 -9.50 -4.34 12.10
N THR A 30 -9.90 -5.42 12.77
CA THR A 30 -9.13 -5.97 13.89
C THR A 30 -8.49 -7.27 13.44
N ILE A 31 -7.16 -7.34 13.46
CA ILE A 31 -6.37 -8.52 13.12
C ILE A 31 -5.59 -8.92 14.38
N GLY A 32 -6.00 -10.03 15.01
CA GLY A 32 -5.53 -10.36 16.35
C GLY A 32 -5.91 -9.25 17.34
N ASP A 33 -4.91 -8.67 18.00
CA ASP A 33 -5.09 -7.57 18.95
C ASP A 33 -4.88 -6.17 18.34
N VAL A 34 -4.56 -6.10 17.04
CA VAL A 34 -4.22 -4.84 16.37
C VAL A 34 -5.41 -4.32 15.57
N LYS A 35 -5.76 -3.05 15.82
CA LYS A 35 -6.76 -2.32 15.02
C LYS A 35 -6.08 -1.59 13.88
N HIS A 36 -6.64 -1.72 12.70
CA HIS A 36 -6.19 -1.10 11.46
C HIS A 36 -7.30 -0.22 10.89
N ASP A 37 -6.93 1.02 10.58
CA ASP A 37 -7.78 1.93 9.83
C ASP A 37 -7.62 1.63 8.35
N ILE A 38 -8.70 1.23 7.70
CA ILE A 38 -8.68 0.81 6.30
C ILE A 38 -9.76 1.55 5.52
N ILE A 39 -9.49 1.70 4.23
CA ILE A 39 -10.48 2.12 3.24
C ILE A 39 -10.77 0.94 2.32
N LEU A 40 -12.03 0.80 1.91
CA LEU A 40 -12.46 -0.14 0.90
C LEU A 40 -13.10 0.65 -0.24
N ARG A 41 -12.74 0.31 -1.48
CA ARG A 41 -13.27 0.90 -2.71
C ARG A 41 -14.16 -0.12 -3.43
N PRO A 42 -15.47 -0.22 -3.11
CA PRO A 42 -16.34 -1.25 -3.67
C PRO A 42 -16.42 -1.20 -5.20
N GLU A 43 -16.34 0.00 -5.77
CA GLU A 43 -16.39 0.26 -7.21
C GLU A 43 -15.04 0.05 -7.93
N SER A 44 -13.99 -0.32 -7.19
CA SER A 44 -12.69 -0.59 -7.82
C SER A 44 -12.79 -1.84 -8.70
N PRO A 45 -12.38 -1.79 -9.98
CA PRO A 45 -12.29 -2.99 -10.81
C PRO A 45 -11.33 -4.04 -10.25
N LEU A 46 -10.43 -3.64 -9.35
CA LEU A 46 -9.47 -4.52 -8.66
C LEU A 46 -10.03 -5.08 -7.35
N MET A 47 -11.25 -4.72 -6.94
CA MET A 47 -11.89 -5.22 -5.70
C MET A 47 -11.98 -6.75 -5.76
N GLY A 48 -11.37 -7.43 -4.78
CA GLY A 48 -11.32 -8.90 -4.74
C GLY A 48 -10.31 -9.54 -5.70
N MET A 49 -9.70 -8.78 -6.62
CA MET A 49 -8.63 -9.30 -7.47
C MET A 49 -7.36 -9.43 -6.63
N GLY A 50 -6.87 -10.66 -6.50
CA GLY A 50 -5.71 -10.97 -5.67
C GLY A 50 -6.02 -11.18 -4.19
N ASP A 51 -7.31 -11.29 -3.82
CA ASP A 51 -7.72 -11.83 -2.52
C ASP A 51 -7.72 -13.36 -2.59
N GLY A 52 -7.13 -14.01 -1.59
CA GLY A 52 -7.11 -15.47 -1.53
C GLY A 52 -6.06 -16.04 -0.61
N ILE A 53 -5.98 -17.37 -0.61
CA ILE A 53 -4.96 -18.12 0.12
C ILE A 53 -3.79 -18.38 -0.83
N TYR A 54 -2.61 -17.89 -0.47
CA TYR A 54 -1.38 -18.09 -1.22
C TYR A 54 -0.47 -19.08 -0.50
N ARG A 55 0.00 -20.10 -1.21
CA ARG A 55 1.07 -20.98 -0.72
C ARG A 55 2.41 -20.42 -1.19
N VAL A 56 3.29 -20.07 -0.26
CA VAL A 56 4.63 -19.56 -0.57
C VAL A 56 5.60 -20.72 -0.61
N GLU A 57 6.15 -21.00 -1.80
CA GLU A 57 7.12 -22.06 -2.00
C GLU A 57 8.51 -21.70 -1.43
N LYS A 58 9.35 -22.72 -1.24
CA LYS A 58 10.73 -22.51 -0.78
C LYS A 58 11.48 -21.54 -1.71
N ASP A 59 12.38 -20.76 -1.12
CA ASP A 59 13.25 -19.80 -1.83
C ASP A 59 12.46 -18.73 -2.63
N SER A 60 11.23 -18.42 -2.19
CA SER A 60 10.36 -17.41 -2.78
C SER A 60 9.73 -16.52 -1.70
N LEU A 61 9.27 -15.34 -2.11
CA LEU A 61 8.56 -14.37 -1.27
C LEU A 61 7.22 -14.00 -1.90
N PHE A 62 6.21 -13.85 -1.06
CA PHE A 62 5.00 -13.11 -1.40
C PHE A 62 5.17 -11.68 -0.88
N VAL A 63 5.20 -10.69 -1.77
CA VAL A 63 5.40 -9.29 -1.41
C VAL A 63 4.13 -8.48 -1.66
N MET A 64 3.87 -7.53 -0.78
CA MET A 64 2.75 -6.61 -0.88
C MET A 64 3.21 -5.20 -0.57
N GLY A 65 2.70 -4.22 -1.31
CA GLY A 65 2.93 -2.80 -1.00
C GLY A 65 2.07 -2.32 0.15
N ASP A 66 2.52 -1.29 0.86
CA ASP A 66 1.73 -0.64 1.91
C ASP A 66 0.52 0.12 1.33
N ASN A 67 0.67 0.69 0.14
CA ASN A 67 -0.43 1.33 -0.59
C ASN A 67 -1.24 0.28 -1.36
N ARG A 68 -2.09 -0.46 -0.63
CA ARG A 68 -2.71 -1.73 -1.08
C ARG A 68 -3.54 -1.60 -2.35
N ASP A 69 -4.28 -0.51 -2.52
CA ASP A 69 -5.12 -0.28 -3.70
C ASP A 69 -4.31 0.19 -4.92
N ASN A 70 -3.07 0.65 -4.69
CA ASN A 70 -2.21 1.23 -5.72
C ASN A 70 -0.82 0.57 -5.71
N SER A 71 -0.82 -0.76 -5.71
CA SER A 71 0.40 -1.57 -5.71
C SER A 71 0.23 -2.76 -6.63
N ALA A 72 0.98 -2.78 -7.73
CA ALA A 72 1.15 -3.96 -8.57
C ALA A 72 2.16 -4.89 -7.88
N ASP A 73 1.67 -5.81 -7.06
CA ASP A 73 2.50 -6.72 -6.26
C ASP A 73 2.10 -8.20 -6.44
N SER A 74 2.57 -9.10 -5.55
CA SER A 74 2.41 -10.54 -5.71
C SER A 74 0.96 -11.01 -5.83
N ARG A 75 -0.01 -10.20 -5.39
CA ARG A 75 -1.44 -10.43 -5.62
C ARG A 75 -1.81 -10.53 -7.10
N PHE A 76 -1.07 -9.83 -7.97
CA PHE A 76 -1.33 -9.76 -9.41
C PHE A 76 -0.33 -10.55 -10.26
N TRP A 77 0.95 -10.56 -9.89
CA TRP A 77 2.00 -11.19 -10.72
C TRP A 77 2.73 -12.37 -10.05
N GLY A 78 2.33 -12.78 -8.84
CA GLY A 78 2.83 -13.99 -8.18
C GLY A 78 4.09 -13.81 -7.33
N LEU A 79 4.78 -14.91 -7.02
CA LEU A 79 5.89 -14.93 -6.07
C LEU A 79 7.19 -14.36 -6.64
N VAL A 80 8.00 -13.74 -5.78
CA VAL A 80 9.36 -13.28 -6.10
C VAL A 80 10.38 -14.34 -5.68
N PRO A 81 11.22 -14.86 -6.60
CA PRO A 81 12.35 -15.69 -6.22
C PRO A 81 13.32 -14.93 -5.31
N LEU A 82 13.76 -15.55 -4.21
CA LEU A 82 14.63 -14.91 -3.20
C LEU A 82 15.95 -14.41 -3.82
N LYS A 83 16.45 -15.08 -4.86
CA LYS A 83 17.64 -14.66 -5.64
C LYS A 83 17.52 -13.28 -6.30
N HIS A 84 16.30 -12.75 -6.47
CA HIS A 84 16.09 -11.39 -7.01
C HIS A 84 16.14 -10.31 -5.92
N VAL A 85 16.17 -10.70 -4.64
CA VAL A 85 16.20 -9.77 -3.51
C VAL A 85 17.63 -9.27 -3.28
N LYS A 86 17.82 -7.96 -3.36
CA LYS A 86 19.13 -7.32 -3.14
C LYS A 86 19.43 -7.01 -1.68
N GLY A 87 18.42 -6.77 -0.86
CA GLY A 87 18.60 -6.40 0.55
C GLY A 87 17.34 -5.82 1.18
N ARG A 88 17.49 -5.34 2.42
CA ARG A 88 16.41 -4.73 3.22
C ARG A 88 16.57 -3.21 3.27
N ALA A 89 15.49 -2.48 3.04
CA ALA A 89 15.48 -1.03 3.25
C ALA A 89 15.66 -0.70 4.74
N MET A 90 16.52 0.27 5.09
CA MET A 90 16.93 0.54 6.47
C MET A 90 16.41 1.87 7.01
N PHE A 91 16.66 2.96 6.31
CA PHE A 91 16.24 4.31 6.71
C PHE A 91 16.11 5.23 5.49
N ILE A 92 15.41 6.34 5.66
CA ILE A 92 15.21 7.35 4.61
C ILE A 92 16.36 8.34 4.69
N TRP A 93 17.34 8.29 3.76
CA TRP A 93 18.45 9.26 3.78
C TRP A 93 18.08 10.62 3.17
N TRP A 94 17.09 10.67 2.26
CA TRP A 94 16.64 11.89 1.59
C TRP A 94 15.14 11.85 1.30
N SER A 95 14.48 13.02 1.39
CA SER A 95 13.06 13.16 1.02
C SER A 95 12.74 14.57 0.53
N TRP A 96 12.15 14.66 -0.68
CA TRP A 96 11.75 15.90 -1.33
C TRP A 96 10.24 15.94 -1.54
N GLY A 97 9.58 16.98 -1.02
CA GLY A 97 8.14 17.18 -1.05
C GLY A 97 7.65 18.05 -2.21
N GLY A 98 8.42 18.18 -3.29
CA GLY A 98 8.08 19.06 -4.40
C GLY A 98 8.08 20.53 -3.96
N GLY A 99 6.93 21.20 -4.06
CA GLY A 99 6.76 22.60 -3.64
C GLY A 99 6.99 22.84 -2.14
N GLN A 100 6.98 21.78 -1.32
CA GLN A 100 7.26 21.88 0.13
C GLN A 100 8.76 21.86 0.46
N GLY A 101 9.63 21.64 -0.53
CA GLY A 101 11.06 21.54 -0.30
C GLY A 101 11.49 20.22 0.35
N ILE A 102 12.59 20.25 1.11
CA ILE A 102 13.12 19.06 1.80
C ILE A 102 12.24 18.72 3.01
N LEU A 103 11.84 17.45 3.10
CA LEU A 103 11.02 16.94 4.21
C LEU A 103 11.92 16.40 5.34
N PHE A 104 12.50 17.32 6.12
CA PHE A 104 13.45 16.98 7.20
C PHE A 104 12.87 16.01 8.25
N ASN A 105 11.57 16.06 8.52
CA ASN A 105 10.90 15.16 9.45
C ASN A 105 10.90 13.69 9.02
N ARG A 106 11.22 13.40 7.75
CA ARG A 106 11.35 12.04 7.21
C ARG A 106 12.80 11.58 7.15
N MET A 107 13.76 12.50 7.12
CA MET A 107 15.17 12.15 6.99
C MET A 107 15.66 11.39 8.22
N PHE A 108 16.51 10.39 7.97
CA PHE A 108 17.10 9.45 8.93
C PHE A 108 16.09 8.65 9.75
N LYS A 109 14.80 8.67 9.36
CA LYS A 109 13.80 7.82 9.98
C LYS A 109 14.06 6.37 9.58
N TRP A 110 14.23 5.52 10.59
CA TRP A 110 14.33 4.07 10.42
C TRP A 110 13.01 3.50 9.90
N ILE A 111 13.13 2.57 8.95
CA ILE A 111 12.01 1.77 8.45
C ILE A 111 11.79 0.65 9.46
N LYS A 112 10.57 0.59 10.01
CA LYS A 112 10.15 -0.45 10.96
C LYS A 112 9.79 -1.73 10.23
#